data_AF-A0A656JSM5-F1
#
_entry.id   AF-A0A656JSM5-F1
#
_cell.length_a   1.000
_cell.length_b   1.000
_cell.length_c   1.000
_cell.angle_alpha   90.00
_cell.angle_beta   90.00
_cell.angle_gamma   90.00
#
_symmetry.space_group_name_H-M   'P 1'
#
loop_
_entity.id
_entity.type
_entity.pdbx_description
1 polymer ?
#
loop_
_entity_poly.entity_id
_entity_poly.type
_entity_poly.pdbx_seq_one_letter_code
_entity_poly.pdbx_strand_id
1 'polypeptide(L)' 'MNPFEDMRIFCQVMESGSFTAASDKLGLSKQFVSRRLMQLEE' A
#
# COMPACT_ATOMS: atom_id res chain seq x y z
N MET A 1 -5.44 -8.73 -8.09
CA MET A 1 -5.91 -8.23 -6.78
C MET A 1 -7.08 -7.30 -7.06
N ASN A 2 -7.96 -7.09 -6.09
CA ASN A 2 -9.14 -6.25 -6.27
C ASN A 2 -8.72 -4.77 -6.16
N PRO A 3 -9.14 -3.85 -7.07
CA PRO A 3 -8.86 -2.42 -6.95
C PRO A 3 -9.21 -1.81 -5.58
N PHE A 4 -10.23 -2.32 -4.89
CA PHE A 4 -10.58 -1.88 -3.53
C PHE A 4 -9.49 -2.21 -2.50
N GLU A 5 -8.79 -3.32 -2.70
CA GLU A 5 -7.70 -3.74 -1.83
C GLU A 5 -6.46 -2.87 -2.06
N ASP A 6 -6.17 -2.55 -3.33
CA ASP A 6 -5.10 -1.61 -3.68
C ASP A 6 -5.40 -0.19 -3.15
N MET A 7 -6.67 0.27 -3.21
CA MET A 7 -7.10 1.52 -2.58
C MET A 7 -6.96 1.50 -1.05
N ARG A 8 -7.27 0.38 -0.39
CA ARG A 8 -7.08 0.26 1.06
C ARG A 8 -5.61 0.38 1.44
N ILE A 9 -4.71 -0.22 0.66
CA ILE A 9 -3.27 -0.10 0.85
C ILE A 9 -2.83 1.36 0.63
N PHE A 10 -3.33 2.01 -0.42
CA PHE A 10 -3.08 3.43 -0.67
C PHE A 10 -3.50 4.33 0.51
N CYS A 11 -4.74 4.18 1.01
CA CYS A 11 -5.21 4.90 2.20
C CYS A 11 -4.27 4.69 3.39
N GLN A 12 -3.84 3.46 3.63
CA GLN A 12 -2.94 3.18 4.76
C GLN A 12 -1.56 3.83 4.60
N VAL A 13 -1.03 3.91 3.38
CA VAL A 13 0.22 4.63 3.06
C VAL A 13 0.06 6.12 3.33
N MET A 14 -1.05 6.72 2.90
CA MET A 14 -1.35 8.13 3.16
C MET A 14 -1.46 8.44 4.66
N GLU A 15 -2.17 7.60 5.41
CA GLU A 15 -2.30 7.74 6.87
C GLU A 15 -0.98 7.55 7.62
N SER A 16 -0.10 6.68 7.11
CA SER A 16 1.17 6.35 7.78
C SER A 16 2.32 7.27 7.36
N GLY A 17 2.15 8.05 6.29
CA GLY A 17 3.15 8.97 5.75
C GLY A 17 4.39 8.31 5.13
N SER A 18 4.47 6.97 5.12
CA SER A 18 5.56 6.24 4.46
C SER A 18 5.17 4.80 4.13
N PHE A 19 5.79 4.26 3.08
CA PHE A 19 5.62 2.85 2.69
C PHE A 19 6.08 1.87 3.77
N THR A 20 7.16 2.19 4.48
CA THR A 20 7.70 1.33 5.55
C THR A 20 6.72 1.24 6.72
N ALA A 21 6.24 2.38 7.23
CA ALA A 21 5.29 2.38 8.34
C ALA A 21 3.95 1.72 7.95
N ALA A 22 3.50 1.90 6.70
CA ALA A 22 2.30 1.24 6.22
C ALA A 22 2.49 -0.28 6.07
N SER A 23 3.64 -0.73 5.55
CA SER A 23 3.93 -2.15 5.42
C SER A 23 3.98 -2.86 6.77
N ASP A 24 4.56 -2.20 7.78
CA ASP A 24 4.61 -2.72 9.15
C ASP A 24 3.20 -2.87 9.76
N LYS A 25 2.32 -1.87 9.56
CA LYS A 25 0.92 -1.93 10.03
C LYS A 25 0.08 -2.97 9.29
N LEU A 26 0.34 -3.19 8.01
CA LEU A 26 -0.40 -4.15 7.18
C LEU A 26 0.12 -5.58 7.32
N GLY A 27 1.28 -5.79 7.94
CA GLY A 27 1.95 -7.10 7.97
C GLY A 27 2.41 -7.55 6.58
N LEU A 28 2.73 -6.60 5.69
CA LEU A 28 3.16 -6.83 4.32
C LEU A 28 4.62 -6.40 4.13
N SER A 29 5.23 -6.78 3.02
CA SER A 29 6.55 -6.25 2.66
C SER A 29 6.44 -4.89 1.99
N LYS A 30 7.44 -4.02 2.21
CA LYS A 30 7.53 -2.71 1.54
C LYS A 30 7.48 -2.83 0.02
N GLN A 31 8.16 -3.82 -0.58
CA GLN A 31 8.14 -4.00 -2.03
C GLN A 31 6.74 -4.36 -2.54
N PHE A 32 5.99 -5.16 -1.77
CA PHE A 32 4.61 -5.50 -2.12
C PHE A 32 3.74 -4.25 -2.11
N VAL A 33 3.75 -3.48 -1.02
CA VAL A 33 2.97 -2.22 -0.90
C VAL A 33 3.31 -1.25 -2.04
N SER A 34 4.60 -1.04 -2.33
CA SER A 34 5.03 -0.16 -3.43
C SER A 34 4.54 -0.64 -4.79
N ARG A 35 4.60 -1.95 -5.08
CA ARG A 35 4.09 -2.50 -6.34
C ARG A 35 2.59 -2.31 -6.50
N ARG A 36 1.83 -2.41 -5.40
CA ARG A 36 0.36 -2.22 -5.42
C ARG A 36 -0.01 -0.80 -5.77
N LEU A 37 0.69 0.19 -5.23
CA LEU A 37 0.42 1.59 -5.55
C LEU A 37 0.76 1.91 -7.01
N MET A 38 1.88 1.42 -7.53
CA MET A 38 2.21 1.60 -8.96
C MET A 38 1.13 1.02 -9.88
N GLN A 39 0.56 -0.13 -9.52
CA GLN A 39 -0.54 -0.75 -10.29
C GLN A 39 -1.88 -0.04 -10.15
N LEU A 40 -2.07 0.76 -9.08
CA LEU A 40 -3.27 1.54 -8.86
C LEU A 40 -3.24 2.87 -9.65
N GLU A 41 -2.05 3.38 -9.94
CA GLU A 41 -1.84 4.64 -10.68
C GLU A 41 -1.90 4.47 -12.21
N GLU A 42 -1.66 3.27 -12.73
CA GLU A 42 -1.82 2.90 -14.15
C GLU A 42 -3.30 2.72 -14.55
#